data_AF-A0A8T5MD92-F1
#
_entry.id   AF-A0A8T5MD92-F1
#
_cell.length_a   1.000
_cell.length_b   1.000
_cell.length_c   1.000
_cell.angle_alpha   90.00
_cell.angle_beta   90.00
_cell.angle_gamma   90.00
#
_symmetry.space_group_name_H-M   'P 1'
#
loop_
_entity.id
_entity.type
_entity.pdbx_description
1 polymer ?
#
loop_
_entity_poly.entity_id
_entity_poly.type
_entity_poly.pdbx_seq_one_letter_code
_entity_poly.pdbx_strand_id
1 'polypeptide(L)' 'MATYKARGKKKRLIKAGTRTKWAPFWIIPKCFGTGRRVHPSRKTHVKRNWRRTKIKI' A
#
# COMPACT_ATOMS: atom_id res chain seq x y z
N MET A 1 7.69 -12.02 18.29
CA MET A 1 8.13 -10.90 17.41
C MET A 1 9.43 -10.36 17.96
N ALA A 2 10.46 -10.13 17.14
CA ALA A 2 11.67 -9.47 17.64
C ALA A 2 11.34 -8.05 18.11
N THR A 3 11.55 -7.79 19.39
CA THR A 3 11.36 -6.49 20.06
C THR A 3 12.34 -5.47 19.49
N TYR A 4 13.61 -5.83 19.42
CA TYR A 4 14.67 -4.99 18.89
C TYR A 4 14.86 -5.22 17.38
N LYS A 5 14.79 -4.13 16.59
CA LYS A 5 14.99 -4.17 15.15
C LYS A 5 16.00 -3.09 14.75
N ALA A 6 16.97 -3.46 13.92
CA ALA A 6 17.88 -2.51 13.31
C ALA A 6 17.11 -1.38 12.60
N ARG A 7 17.65 -0.15 12.64
CA ARG A 7 17.00 1.05 12.09
C ARG A 7 16.62 0.87 10.61
N GLY A 8 17.49 0.27 9.81
CA GLY A 8 17.23 -0.01 8.40
C GLY A 8 16.05 -0.98 8.19
N LYS A 9 15.94 -2.02 9.02
CA LYS A 9 14.81 -2.95 9.01
C LYS A 9 13.52 -2.25 9.41
N LYS A 10 13.55 -1.40 10.45
CA LYS A 10 12.39 -0.61 10.91
C LYS A 10 11.86 0.31 9.81
N LYS A 11 12.74 1.05 9.11
CA LYS A 11 12.34 1.91 7.97
C LYS A 11 11.66 1.12 6.84
N ARG A 12 12.22 -0.03 6.45
CA ARG A 12 11.66 -0.89 5.41
C ARG A 12 10.28 -1.44 5.81
N LEU A 13 10.11 -1.86 7.06
CA LEU A 13 8.83 -2.33 7.60
C LEU A 13 7.77 -1.23 7.62
N ILE A 14 8.12 0.00 8.04
CA ILE A 14 7.21 1.15 8.01
C ILE A 14 6.74 1.41 6.57
N LYS A 15 7.67 1.46 5.61
CA LYS A 15 7.35 1.64 4.18
C LYS A 15 6.46 0.52 3.63
N ALA A 16 6.66 -0.72 4.07
CA ALA A 16 5.81 -1.85 3.69
C ALA A 16 4.41 -1.79 4.35
N GLY A 17 4.32 -1.18 5.54
CA GLY A 17 3.06 -0.93 6.24
C GLY A 17 2.21 0.14 5.55
N THR A 18 2.81 1.21 5.03
CA THR A 18 2.05 2.28 4.33
C THR A 18 1.46 1.81 2.99
N ARG A 19 2.10 0.85 2.32
CA ARG A 19 1.66 0.26 1.05
C ARG A 19 0.48 -0.72 1.15
N THR A 20 -0.12 -0.91 2.32
CA THR A 20 -1.32 -1.77 2.46
C THR A 20 -2.61 -1.02 2.14
N LYS A 21 -2.57 0.31 2.15
CA LYS A 21 -3.72 1.18 1.89
C LYS A 21 -4.05 1.20 0.39
N TRP A 22 -5.33 1.43 0.11
CA TRP A 22 -5.78 1.71 -1.25
C TRP A 22 -5.27 3.06 -1.74
N ALA A 23 -5.22 3.23 -3.06
CA ALA A 23 -5.06 4.54 -3.66
C ALA A 23 -6.16 5.49 -3.15
N PRO A 24 -5.84 6.76 -2.88
CA PRO A 24 -6.84 7.75 -2.48
C PRO A 24 -7.94 7.94 -3.53
N PHE A 25 -9.16 8.20 -3.07
CA PHE A 25 -10.32 8.35 -3.95
C PHE A 25 -10.18 9.54 -4.92
N TRP A 26 -9.58 10.64 -4.45
CA TRP A 26 -9.35 11.85 -5.25
C TRP A 26 -8.38 11.66 -6.42
N ILE A 27 -7.65 10.54 -6.48
CA ILE A 27 -6.80 10.22 -7.65
C ILE A 27 -7.65 9.73 -8.83
N ILE A 28 -8.81 9.12 -8.57
CA ILE A 28 -9.65 8.53 -9.62
C ILE A 28 -10.07 9.58 -10.66
N PRO A 29 -10.61 10.75 -10.28
CA PRO A 29 -10.95 11.78 -11.27
C PRO A 29 -9.74 12.27 -12.06
N LYS A 30 -8.56 12.37 -11.43
CA LYS A 30 -7.33 12.82 -12.07
C LYS A 30 -6.79 11.83 -13.11
N CYS A 31 -6.90 10.53 -12.86
CA CYS A 31 -6.37 9.49 -13.76
C CYS A 31 -7.38 9.02 -14.80
N PHE A 32 -8.66 8.93 -14.44
CA PHE A 32 -9.68 8.31 -15.29
C PHE A 32 -10.66 9.32 -15.90
N GLY A 33 -10.66 10.58 -15.44
CA GLY A 33 -11.65 11.59 -15.78
C GLY A 33 -12.78 11.68 -14.75
N THR A 34 -13.48 12.81 -14.74
CA THR A 34 -14.62 13.07 -13.85
C THR A 34 -15.83 12.20 -14.24
N GLY A 35 -16.70 11.89 -13.26
CA GLY A 35 -17.95 11.14 -13.49
C GLY A 35 -17.81 9.61 -13.61
N ARG A 36 -16.60 9.06 -13.67
CA ARG A 36 -16.39 7.61 -13.75
C ARG A 36 -16.42 6.94 -12.38
N ARG A 37 -17.31 5.94 -12.21
CA ARG A 37 -17.41 5.08 -11.01
C ARG A 37 -16.33 4.00 -10.99
N VAL A 38 -15.06 4.38 -10.95
CA VAL A 38 -13.92 3.44 -10.89
C VAL A 38 -13.48 3.25 -9.44
N HIS A 39 -13.37 2.00 -8.98
CA HIS A 39 -12.84 1.70 -7.65
C HIS A 39 -11.31 1.94 -7.58
N PRO A 40 -10.75 2.45 -6.47
CA PRO A 40 -9.32 2.73 -6.36
C PRO A 40 -8.39 1.52 -6.56
N SER A 41 -8.91 0.28 -6.59
CA SER A 41 -8.16 -0.93 -6.97
C SER A 41 -7.40 -0.73 -8.24
N ARG A 42 -8.08 -0.16 -9.24
CA ARG A 42 -7.52 -0.04 -10.58
C ARG A 42 -6.24 0.79 -10.61
N LYS A 43 -6.08 1.72 -9.66
CA LYS A 43 -4.88 2.55 -9.52
C LYS A 43 -3.95 2.11 -8.38
N THR A 44 -4.38 1.18 -7.54
CA THR A 44 -3.56 0.67 -6.45
C THR A 44 -2.54 -0.34 -7.01
N HIS A 45 -1.30 0.09 -7.23
CA HIS A 45 -0.25 -0.76 -7.79
C HIS A 45 0.18 -1.90 -6.85
N VAL A 46 0.28 -1.61 -5.55
CA VAL A 46 0.71 -2.58 -4.54
C VAL A 46 -0.30 -2.57 -3.42
N LYS A 47 -0.91 -3.73 -3.15
CA LYS A 47 -1.72 -3.97 -1.97
C LYS A 47 -1.32 -5.32 -1.40
N ARG A 48 -1.04 -5.36 -0.10
CA ARG A 48 -0.50 -6.57 0.55
C ARG A 48 -1.40 -7.00 1.70
N ASN A 49 -1.68 -8.30 1.76
CA ASN A 49 -2.28 -8.96 2.91
C ASN A 49 -1.20 -9.79 3.65
N TRP A 50 -1.10 -9.64 4.97
CA TRP A 50 -0.09 -10.32 5.80
C TRP A 50 -0.27 -11.84 5.91
N ARG A 51 -1.50 -12.34 5.69
CA ARG A 51 -1.77 -13.79 5.63
C ARG A 51 -1.34 -14.40 4.30
N ARG A 52 -1.62 -13.71 3.19
CA ARG A 52 -1.38 -14.23 1.83
C ARG A 52 0.03 -13.98 1.31
N THR A 53 0.61 -12.80 1.56
CA THR A 53 1.91 -12.41 0.99
C THR A 53 2.85 -11.94 2.08
N LYS A 54 3.93 -12.69 2.30
CA LYS A 54 4.96 -12.38 3.29
C LYS A 54 5.93 -11.34 2.75
N ILE A 55 6.50 -10.54 3.66
CA ILE A 55 7.47 -9.51 3.32
C ILE A 55 8.88 -10.11 3.40
N LYS A 56 9.68 -9.95 2.35
CA LYS A 56 11.11 -10.32 2.33
C LYS A 56 11.96 -9.09 2.69
N ILE A 57 12.30 -8.90 3.98
CA ILE A 57 13.09 -7.75 4.51
C ILE A 57 14.15 -8.22 5.49
#